data_AF-A0A1H8KYD2-F1
#
_entry.id   AF-A0A1H8KYD2-F1
#
_cell.length_a   1.000
_cell.length_b   1.000
_cell.length_c   1.000
_cell.angle_alpha   90.00
_cell.angle_beta   90.00
_cell.angle_gamma   90.00
#
_symmetry.space_group_name_H-M   'P 1'
#
loop_
_entity.id
_entity.type
_entity.pdbx_description
1 polymer ?
#
loop_
_entity_poly.entity_id
_entity_poly.type
_entity_poly.pdbx_seq_one_letter_code
_entity_poly.pdbx_strand_id
1 'polypeptide(L)'
;MMRTLFAVAFALGAITGSAQAMPLAPFGAGANGDVIAVAGGCGDGWHRGPNGGCLRNFANPAAHACPRGYHIGPGGACRGNGR
;
A
#
# COMPACT_ATOMS: atom_id res chain seq x y z
N MET A 1 -13.28 37.38 -45.27
CA MET A 1 -14.20 37.11 -44.15
C MET A 1 -14.32 35.61 -43.83
N MET A 2 -14.54 34.72 -44.80
CA MET A 2 -14.62 33.26 -44.55
C MET A 2 -13.32 32.67 -43.98
N ARG A 3 -12.16 33.12 -44.46
CA ARG A 3 -10.83 32.61 -44.06
C ARG A 3 -10.48 32.90 -42.60
N THR A 4 -10.96 34.02 -42.06
CA THR A 4 -10.78 34.40 -40.65
C THR A 4 -11.69 33.59 -39.73
N LEU A 5 -12.88 33.19 -40.20
CA LEU A 5 -13.80 32.35 -39.42
C LEU A 5 -13.25 30.93 -39.23
N PHE A 6 -12.65 30.34 -40.25
CA PHE A 6 -11.99 29.04 -40.13
C PHE A 6 -10.79 29.05 -39.18
N ALA A 7 -9.98 30.12 -39.22
CA ALA A 7 -8.84 30.26 -38.32
C ALA A 7 -9.28 30.35 -36.84
N VAL A 8 -10.35 31.10 -36.56
CA VAL A 8 -10.91 31.23 -35.21
C VAL A 8 -11.50 29.92 -34.72
N ALA A 9 -12.25 29.20 -35.57
CA ALA A 9 -12.82 27.89 -35.21
C ALA A 9 -11.75 26.84 -34.91
N PHE A 10 -10.66 26.81 -35.68
CA PHE A 10 -9.54 25.90 -35.44
C PHE A 10 -8.80 26.24 -34.15
N ALA A 11 -8.58 27.53 -33.88
CA ALA A 11 -7.93 27.99 -32.65
C ALA A 11 -8.76 27.66 -31.39
N LEU A 12 -10.09 27.78 -31.45
CA LEU A 12 -10.98 27.41 -30.34
C LEU A 12 -11.05 25.88 -30.13
N GLY A 13 -11.02 25.10 -31.21
CA GLY A 13 -11.03 23.63 -31.13
C GLY A 13 -9.77 23.04 -30.48
N ALA A 14 -8.62 23.69 -30.67
CA ALA A 14 -7.33 23.24 -30.14
C ALA A 14 -7.20 23.36 -28.61
N ILE A 15 -8.10 24.10 -27.94
CA ILE A 15 -8.07 24.31 -26.48
C ILE A 15 -8.84 23.20 -25.73
N THR A 16 -9.57 22.33 -26.44
CA THR A 16 -10.35 21.22 -25.83
C THR A 16 -9.51 19.98 -25.45
N GLY A 17 -8.18 20.12 -25.43
CA GLY A 17 -7.23 19.03 -25.22
C GLY A 17 -7.00 18.63 -23.75
N SER A 18 -7.39 17.40 -23.45
CA SER A 18 -7.07 16.58 -22.27
C SER A 18 -7.67 17.00 -20.92
N ALA A 19 -8.92 16.57 -20.70
CA ALA A 19 -9.34 16.21 -19.35
C ALA A 19 -8.50 14.98 -18.93
N GLN A 20 -7.40 15.22 -18.22
CA GLN A 20 -6.65 14.17 -17.51
C GLN A 20 -7.52 13.73 -16.32
N ALA A 21 -8.55 12.93 -16.60
CA ALA A 21 -9.31 12.24 -15.58
C ALA A 21 -8.40 11.15 -15.01
N MET A 22 -7.65 11.50 -13.96
CA MET A 22 -6.90 10.61 -13.08
C MET A 22 -6.11 9.52 -13.84
N PRO A 23 -4.82 9.74 -14.16
CA PRO A 23 -3.96 8.64 -14.55
C PRO A 23 -4.11 7.57 -13.47
N LEU A 24 -4.55 6.36 -13.82
CA LEU A 24 -4.55 5.25 -12.88
C LEU A 24 -3.12 5.12 -12.37
N ALA A 25 -2.88 5.58 -11.13
CA ALA A 25 -1.60 5.41 -10.49
C ALA A 25 -1.30 3.91 -10.52
N PRO A 26 -0.12 3.48 -11.01
CA PRO A 26 0.25 2.08 -10.99
C PRO A 26 0.02 1.53 -9.58
N PHE A 27 -0.72 0.43 -9.45
CA PHE A 27 -0.88 -0.29 -8.19
C PHE A 27 0.52 -0.69 -7.69
N GLY A 28 1.14 0.15 -6.86
CA GLY A 28 2.54 0.02 -6.46
C GLY A 28 3.32 1.33 -6.35
N ALA A 29 2.83 2.44 -6.91
CA ALA A 29 3.49 3.76 -6.84
C ALA A 29 3.45 4.43 -5.44
N GLY A 30 2.90 3.74 -4.43
CA GLY A 30 2.74 4.22 -3.06
C GLY A 30 3.45 3.41 -1.99
N ALA A 31 4.40 2.53 -2.36
CA ALA A 31 5.38 2.04 -1.39
C ALA A 31 6.49 3.09 -1.28
N ASN A 32 6.15 4.26 -0.74
CA ASN A 32 7.14 5.27 -0.38
C ASN A 32 8.17 4.57 0.51
N GLY A 33 9.41 4.49 0.03
CA GLY A 33 10.55 3.94 0.77
C GLY A 33 10.86 4.71 2.06
N ASP A 34 10.08 5.75 2.36
CA ASP A 34 10.12 6.55 3.59
C ASP A 34 9.34 5.91 4.76
N VAL A 35 8.53 4.88 4.52
CA VAL A 35 7.73 4.22 5.58
C VAL A 35 8.22 2.80 5.82
N ILE A 36 9.01 2.62 6.88
CA ILE A 36 9.33 1.29 7.41
C ILE A 36 8.12 0.80 8.21
N ALA A 37 7.53 -0.32 7.82
CA ALA A 37 6.47 -0.97 8.59
C ALA A 37 7.06 -1.56 9.88
N VAL A 38 7.13 -0.76 10.95
CA VAL A 38 7.51 -1.23 12.29
C VAL A 38 6.61 -2.41 12.66
N ALA A 39 7.22 -3.57 12.87
CA ALA A 39 6.51 -4.77 13.29
C ALA A 39 5.28 -5.12 12.41
N GLY A 40 5.34 -4.90 11.09
CA GLY A 40 4.22 -5.17 10.18
C GLY A 40 3.03 -4.21 10.35
N GLY A 41 3.25 -3.06 11.00
CA GLY A 41 2.25 -2.02 11.27
C GLY A 41 1.43 -2.24 12.53
N CYS A 42 1.78 -3.22 13.38
CA CYS A 42 1.07 -3.52 14.63
C CYS A 42 1.84 -3.12 15.90
N GLY A 43 3.10 -2.68 15.77
CA GLY A 43 3.97 -2.35 16.90
C GLY A 43 4.62 -3.57 17.56
N ASP A 44 5.56 -3.31 18.48
CA ASP A 44 6.42 -4.36 19.03
C ASP A 44 5.66 -5.43 19.82
N GLY A 45 5.98 -6.68 19.54
CA GLY A 45 5.31 -7.85 20.12
C GLY A 45 3.96 -8.17 19.50
N TRP A 46 3.62 -7.58 18.35
CA TRP A 46 2.38 -7.82 17.63
C TRP A 46 2.62 -8.07 16.14
N HIS A 47 1.75 -8.89 15.55
CA HIS A 47 1.77 -9.17 14.12
C HIS A 47 0.38 -8.99 13.50
N ARG A 48 0.36 -8.77 12.19
CA ARG A 48 -0.89 -8.66 11.45
C ARG A 48 -1.40 -10.07 11.13
N GLY A 49 -2.59 -10.40 11.61
CA GLY A 49 -3.26 -11.67 11.36
C GLY A 49 -3.93 -11.73 9.99
N PRO A 50 -4.46 -12.90 9.59
CA PRO A 50 -5.10 -13.12 8.29
C PRO A 50 -6.30 -12.19 8.04
N ASN A 51 -7.02 -11.80 9.10
CA ASN A 51 -8.17 -10.91 9.03
C ASN A 51 -7.77 -9.42 9.09
N GLY A 52 -6.49 -9.09 8.92
CA GLY A 52 -5.98 -7.72 8.91
C GLY A 52 -5.82 -7.05 10.29
N GLY A 53 -6.32 -7.68 11.36
CA GLY A 53 -6.16 -7.20 12.75
C GLY A 53 -4.78 -7.47 13.34
N CYS A 54 -4.46 -6.79 14.44
CA CYS A 54 -3.21 -6.99 15.17
C CYS A 54 -3.37 -8.04 16.28
N LEU A 55 -2.53 -9.06 16.24
CA LEU A 55 -2.51 -10.19 17.16
C LEU A 55 -1.22 -10.17 17.97
N ARG A 56 -1.29 -10.47 19.27
CA ARG A 56 -0.08 -10.57 20.09
C ARG A 56 0.77 -11.71 19.59
N ASN A 57 2.08 -11.48 19.53
CA ASN A 57 3.00 -12.60 19.50
C ASN A 57 2.84 -13.40 20.79
N PHE A 58 3.05 -14.69 20.65
CA PHE A 58 2.60 -15.63 21.66
C PHE A 58 3.42 -15.59 22.96
N ALA A 59 2.81 -15.86 24.12
CA ALA A 59 3.44 -15.73 25.43
C ALA A 59 3.83 -17.05 26.13
N ASN A 60 3.25 -18.20 25.77
CA ASN A 60 3.39 -19.45 26.54
C ASN A 60 3.85 -20.68 25.72
N PRO A 61 5.13 -20.90 25.38
CA PRO A 61 5.64 -21.85 24.38
C PRO A 61 5.05 -23.28 24.43
N ALA A 62 4.48 -23.72 25.55
CA ALA A 62 3.71 -24.96 25.64
C ALA A 62 2.41 -24.99 24.80
N ALA A 63 1.78 -23.85 24.51
CA ALA A 63 0.52 -23.77 23.76
C ALA A 63 0.67 -23.21 22.33
N HIS A 64 1.90 -23.12 21.79
CA HIS A 64 2.14 -22.63 20.43
C HIS A 64 3.49 -23.12 19.92
N ALA A 65 3.59 -23.39 18.63
CA ALA A 65 4.80 -23.98 18.03
C ALA A 65 6.05 -23.09 18.09
N CYS A 66 5.90 -21.80 18.38
CA CYS A 66 6.99 -20.84 18.36
C CYS A 66 7.43 -20.41 19.77
N PRO A 67 8.70 -20.00 19.96
CA PRO A 67 9.18 -19.47 21.23
C PRO A 67 8.39 -18.25 21.72
N ARG A 68 8.59 -17.87 22.98
CA ARG A 68 7.97 -16.66 23.55
C ARG A 68 8.27 -15.43 22.71
N GLY A 69 7.22 -14.72 22.30
CA GLY A 69 7.26 -13.49 21.51
C GLY A 69 7.35 -13.69 20.01
N TYR A 70 7.15 -14.91 19.53
CA TYR A 70 7.08 -15.22 18.11
C TYR A 70 5.66 -15.67 17.73
N HIS A 71 5.33 -15.56 16.46
CA HIS A 71 4.11 -16.12 15.86
C HIS A 71 4.46 -16.96 14.64
N ILE A 72 3.53 -17.81 14.21
CA ILE A 72 3.69 -18.61 12.99
C ILE A 72 3.45 -17.70 11.79
N GLY A 73 4.50 -17.45 11.04
CA GLY A 73 4.44 -16.72 9.78
C GLY A 73 4.24 -17.62 8.57
N PRO A 74 4.22 -17.02 7.37
CA PRO A 74 4.21 -17.75 6.10
C PRO A 74 5.27 -18.87 6.05
N GLY A 75 4.86 -20.05 5.59
CA GLY A 75 5.72 -21.23 5.52
C GLY A 75 5.98 -21.93 6.86
N GLY A 76 5.27 -21.55 7.93
CA GLY A 76 5.44 -22.16 9.26
C GLY A 76 6.60 -21.60 10.07
N ALA A 77 7.35 -20.63 9.51
CA ALA A 77 8.51 -20.03 10.17
C ALA A 77 8.08 -19.11 11.32
N CYS A 78 8.79 -19.17 12.46
CA CYS A 78 8.54 -18.29 13.58
C CYS A 78 9.06 -16.88 13.33
N ARG A 79 8.23 -15.85 13.57
CA ARG A 79 8.59 -14.44 13.37
C ARG A 79 8.37 -13.60 14.63
N GLY A 80 9.37 -12.81 14.98
CA GLY A 80 9.36 -11.91 16.13
C GLY A 80 9.18 -10.47 15.68
N ASN A 81 7.93 -10.04 15.52
CA ASN A 81 7.68 -8.64 15.18
C ASN A 81 8.04 -7.76 16.38
N GLY A 82 9.11 -6.95 16.26
CA GLY A 82 9.60 -6.08 17.33
C GLY A 82 10.44 -6.79 18.41
N ARG A 83 11.15 -7.86 18.04
CA ARG A 83 12.10 -8.59 18.88
C ARG A 83 13.33 -9.01 18.12
#